data_AF-A0A7S3P915-F1
#
_entry.id   AF-A0A7S3P915-F1
#
_cell.length_a   1.000
_cell.length_b   1.000
_cell.length_c   1.000
_cell.angle_alpha   90.00
_cell.angle_beta   90.00
_cell.angle_gamma   90.00
#
_symmetry.space_group_name_H-M   'P 1'
#
loop_
_entity.id
_entity.type
_entity.pdbx_description
1 polymer ?
#
loop_
_entity_poly.entity_id
_entity_poly.type
_entity_poly.pdbx_seq_one_letter_code
_entity_poly.pdbx_strand_id
1 'polypeptide(L)'
;MEACFFGAGCTRPGCIYRHDRAAIQSNPQSEEPCMAYLAGHCAFNAKSCRKRHPPPAEADRLRQKYSQIRCRYGSECQTEGCLYRHEALSEPVSLVDWVAQPVEPARPPAAAALPGTSWRPTPPSHTSLQHVPLSMPPPPPPPPPPMRPVPPSMPPQPPSMRPVPPSTPPQPPSIPPQPPSMGPAPPSGTQGNTTLRPPSAAGGGFNINAKEFVPGGGFR
;
A
#
# COMPACT_ATOMS: atom_id res chain seq x y z
N MET A 1 -24.98 -26.72 -21.84
CA MET A 1 -25.55 -25.75 -20.89
C MET A 1 -24.61 -24.57 -20.80
N GLU A 2 -25.12 -23.37 -21.07
CA GLU A 2 -24.34 -22.13 -21.12
C GLU A 2 -23.97 -21.66 -19.70
N ALA A 3 -22.85 -20.95 -19.58
CA ALA A 3 -22.38 -20.39 -18.31
C ALA A 3 -23.22 -19.17 -17.91
N CYS A 4 -23.50 -19.02 -16.62
CA CYS A 4 -24.21 -17.83 -16.14
C CYS A 4 -23.37 -16.59 -16.36
N PHE A 5 -23.93 -15.57 -17.02
CA PHE A 5 -23.29 -14.26 -17.20
C PHE A 5 -22.85 -13.62 -15.88
N PHE A 6 -23.59 -13.87 -14.79
CA PHE A 6 -23.29 -13.35 -13.45
C PHE A 6 -22.36 -14.24 -12.63
N GLY A 7 -21.98 -15.42 -13.16
CA GLY A 7 -21.06 -16.36 -12.53
C GLY A 7 -21.41 -16.66 -11.06
N ALA A 8 -20.39 -16.70 -10.20
CA ALA A 8 -20.57 -16.95 -8.76
C ALA A 8 -21.35 -15.85 -8.01
N GLY A 9 -21.57 -14.67 -8.62
CA GLY A 9 -22.32 -13.56 -8.05
C GLY A 9 -23.82 -13.59 -8.32
N CYS A 10 -24.34 -14.61 -9.00
CA CYS A 10 -25.77 -14.73 -9.28
C CYS A 10 -26.57 -14.93 -7.99
N THR A 11 -27.50 -14.02 -7.68
CA THR A 11 -28.38 -14.08 -6.50
C THR A 11 -29.74 -14.74 -6.79
N ARG A 12 -29.98 -15.18 -8.03
CA ARG A 12 -31.27 -15.71 -8.46
C ARG A 12 -31.42 -17.18 -8.00
N PRO A 13 -32.38 -17.50 -7.11
CA PRO A 13 -32.59 -18.87 -6.65
C PRO A 13 -33.03 -19.75 -7.83
N GLY A 14 -32.35 -20.89 -8.03
CA GLY A 14 -32.66 -21.81 -9.13
C GLY A 14 -32.28 -21.30 -10.53
N CYS A 15 -31.26 -20.44 -10.65
CA CYS A 15 -30.81 -19.98 -11.95
C CYS A 15 -30.44 -21.16 -12.88
N ILE A 16 -31.03 -21.15 -14.09
CA ILE A 16 -31.00 -22.24 -15.08
C ILE A 16 -29.62 -22.46 -15.74
N TYR A 17 -28.71 -21.51 -15.56
CA TYR A 17 -27.37 -21.54 -16.14
C TYR A 17 -26.36 -22.21 -15.19
N ARG A 18 -25.28 -22.76 -15.73
CA ARG A 18 -24.24 -23.37 -14.89
C ARG A 18 -23.51 -22.28 -14.09
N HIS A 19 -23.38 -22.52 -12.80
CA HIS A 19 -22.49 -21.78 -11.91
C HIS A 19 -21.44 -22.77 -11.43
N ASP A 20 -20.18 -22.57 -11.81
CA ASP A 20 -19.08 -23.41 -11.34
C ASP A 20 -18.78 -23.10 -9.87
N ARG A 21 -19.56 -23.73 -8.98
CA ARG A 21 -19.48 -23.55 -7.53
C ARG A 21 -18.21 -24.16 -6.92
N ALA A 22 -17.49 -24.98 -7.69
CA ALA A 22 -16.26 -25.65 -7.28
C ALA A 22 -15.01 -24.74 -7.28
N ALA A 23 -15.09 -23.51 -7.80
CA ALA A 23 -14.01 -22.53 -7.71
C ALA A 23 -14.20 -21.50 -6.57
N ILE A 24 -15.18 -21.70 -5.68
CA ILE A 24 -15.48 -20.78 -4.57
C ILE A 24 -14.79 -21.26 -3.28
N GLN A 25 -13.49 -21.54 -3.32
CA GLN A 25 -12.67 -21.68 -2.11
C GLN A 25 -11.45 -20.76 -2.05
N SER A 26 -11.24 -19.95 -3.08
CA SER A 26 -10.57 -18.67 -2.93
C SER A 26 -11.10 -17.80 -4.04
N ASN A 27 -11.91 -16.79 -3.72
CA ASN A 27 -11.85 -15.61 -4.55
C ASN A 27 -10.36 -15.23 -4.47
N PRO A 28 -9.55 -15.33 -5.54
CA PRO A 28 -8.20 -14.77 -5.46
C PRO A 28 -8.49 -13.29 -5.27
N GLN A 29 -8.50 -12.83 -4.01
CA GLN A 29 -8.63 -11.42 -3.68
C GLN A 29 -7.65 -10.79 -4.63
N SER A 30 -8.17 -9.97 -5.56
CA SER A 30 -7.41 -9.46 -6.68
C SER A 30 -6.00 -9.18 -6.19
N GLU A 31 -4.99 -9.79 -6.81
CA GLU A 31 -3.59 -9.74 -6.35
C GLU A 31 -3.15 -8.30 -6.07
N GLU A 32 -3.82 -7.37 -6.73
CA GLU A 32 -3.86 -5.95 -6.47
C GLU A 32 -4.44 -5.55 -5.08
N PRO A 33 -3.60 -4.94 -4.21
CA PRO A 33 -4.03 -4.45 -2.91
C PRO A 33 -5.05 -3.31 -3.03
N CYS A 34 -5.88 -3.14 -2.01
CA CYS A 34 -6.81 -2.02 -1.91
C CYS A 34 -6.03 -0.70 -1.75
N MET A 35 -6.02 0.13 -2.81
CA MET A 35 -5.32 1.42 -2.78
C MET A 35 -5.88 2.37 -1.71
N ALA A 36 -7.20 2.38 -1.50
CA ALA A 36 -7.82 3.19 -0.45
C ALA A 36 -7.36 2.78 0.95
N TYR A 37 -7.11 1.48 1.19
CA TYR A 37 -6.62 0.99 2.47
C TYR A 37 -5.16 1.37 2.69
N LEU A 38 -4.32 1.24 1.65
CA LEU A 38 -2.93 1.68 1.71
C LEU A 38 -2.84 3.18 2.03
N ALA A 39 -3.72 3.99 1.45
CA ALA A 39 -3.84 5.43 1.71
C ALA A 39 -4.47 5.79 3.06
N GLY A 40 -5.04 4.82 3.80
CA GLY A 40 -5.68 5.06 5.09
C GLY A 40 -7.13 5.58 5.01
N HIS A 41 -7.74 5.59 3.83
CA HIS A 41 -9.09 6.14 3.57
C HIS A 41 -10.14 5.06 3.24
N CYS A 42 -9.83 3.78 3.37
CA CYS A 42 -10.81 2.72 3.13
C CYS A 42 -11.83 2.66 4.29
N ALA A 43 -13.10 2.90 3.99
CA ALA A 43 -14.20 2.80 4.96
C ALA A 43 -14.62 1.35 5.27
N PHE A 44 -14.11 0.36 4.52
CA PHE A 44 -14.50 -1.03 4.66
C PHE A 44 -13.53 -1.80 5.56
N ASN A 45 -14.07 -2.75 6.32
CA ASN A 45 -13.24 -3.71 7.06
C ASN A 45 -12.51 -4.65 6.09
N ALA A 46 -11.40 -5.24 6.54
CA ALA A 46 -10.61 -6.19 5.74
C ALA A 46 -11.42 -7.37 5.16
N LYS A 47 -12.54 -7.73 5.82
CA LYS A 47 -13.44 -8.81 5.39
C LYS A 47 -14.53 -8.37 4.42
N SER A 48 -14.88 -7.08 4.40
CA SER A 48 -15.97 -6.53 3.58
C SER A 48 -15.48 -5.70 2.38
N CYS A 49 -14.19 -5.39 2.32
CA CYS A 49 -13.62 -4.69 1.17
C CYS A 49 -13.56 -5.61 -0.05
N ARG A 50 -13.92 -5.07 -1.22
CA ARG A 50 -13.87 -5.80 -2.49
C ARG A 50 -12.44 -6.12 -2.94
N LYS A 51 -11.47 -5.32 -2.48
CA LYS A 51 -10.03 -5.45 -2.78
C LYS A 51 -9.30 -6.02 -1.56
N ARG A 52 -8.13 -6.64 -1.78
CA ARG A 52 -7.31 -7.24 -0.71
C ARG A 52 -6.78 -6.18 0.27
N HIS A 53 -6.97 -6.37 1.57
CA HIS A 53 -6.26 -5.62 2.61
C HIS A 53 -5.01 -6.42 3.02
N PRO A 54 -3.80 -6.05 2.56
CA PRO A 54 -2.59 -6.75 2.97
C PRO A 54 -2.34 -6.60 4.49
N PRO A 55 -1.65 -7.56 5.12
CA PRO A 55 -1.21 -7.43 6.50
C PRO A 55 -0.31 -6.19 6.67
N PRO A 56 -0.22 -5.61 7.88
CA PRO A 56 0.45 -4.32 8.10
C PRO A 56 1.89 -4.30 7.58
N ALA A 57 2.67 -5.35 7.85
CA ALA A 57 4.05 -5.45 7.36
C ALA A 57 4.17 -5.45 5.82
N GLU A 58 3.19 -5.98 5.09
CA GLU A 58 3.16 -5.93 3.62
C GLU A 58 2.62 -4.59 3.12
N ALA A 59 1.63 -4.02 3.82
CA ALA A 59 1.10 -2.69 3.52
C ALA A 59 2.21 -1.63 3.56
N ASP A 60 3.11 -1.70 4.55
CA ASP A 60 4.25 -0.76 4.66
C ASP A 60 5.24 -0.91 3.52
N ARG A 61 5.54 -2.15 3.09
CA ARG A 61 6.37 -2.40 1.90
C ARG A 61 5.75 -1.83 0.63
N LEU A 62 4.43 -1.96 0.48
CA LEU A 62 3.70 -1.40 -0.66
C LEU A 62 3.68 0.14 -0.61
N ARG A 63 3.44 0.75 0.55
CA ARG A 63 3.54 2.21 0.73
C ARG A 63 4.94 2.71 0.35
N GLN A 64 5.98 2.05 0.83
CA GLN A 64 7.38 2.40 0.51
C GLN A 64 7.70 2.21 -0.98
N LYS A 65 7.08 1.23 -1.64
CA LYS A 65 7.20 1.03 -3.08
C LYS A 65 6.51 2.17 -3.86
N TYR A 66 5.28 2.52 -3.50
CA TYR A 66 4.54 3.58 -4.19
C TYR A 66 5.15 4.98 -3.94
N SER A 67 5.71 5.21 -2.76
CA SER A 67 6.40 6.47 -2.42
C SER A 67 7.72 6.67 -3.17
N GLN A 68 8.20 5.69 -3.95
CA GLN A 68 9.34 5.86 -4.86
C GLN A 68 8.91 6.36 -6.24
N ILE A 69 7.66 6.12 -6.62
CA ILE A 69 7.11 6.46 -7.93
C ILE A 69 6.64 7.93 -7.87
N ARG A 70 7.11 8.76 -8.80
CA ARG A 70 6.69 10.17 -8.91
C ARG A 70 5.20 10.25 -9.26
N CYS A 71 4.47 11.09 -8.53
CA CYS A 71 3.09 11.38 -8.84
C CYS A 71 3.00 12.10 -10.19
N ARG A 72 2.08 11.65 -11.04
CA ARG A 72 1.83 12.25 -12.36
C ARG A 72 1.34 13.70 -12.26
N TYR A 73 0.68 14.05 -11.15
CA TYR A 73 0.14 15.39 -10.90
C TYR A 73 1.10 16.30 -10.13
N GLY A 74 2.27 15.80 -9.73
CA GLY A 74 3.28 16.61 -9.03
C GLY A 74 2.74 17.29 -7.77
N SER A 75 3.03 18.58 -7.60
CA SER A 75 2.58 19.42 -6.49
C SER A 75 1.10 19.82 -6.56
N GLU A 76 0.45 19.65 -7.71
CA GLU A 76 -0.96 20.00 -7.92
C GLU A 76 -1.91 18.81 -7.66
N CYS A 77 -1.39 17.71 -7.08
CA CYS A 77 -2.20 16.55 -6.77
C CYS A 77 -3.23 16.86 -5.68
N GLN A 78 -4.51 16.79 -6.01
CA GLN A 78 -5.63 17.01 -5.08
C GLN A 78 -6.08 15.72 -4.37
N THR A 79 -5.39 14.60 -4.60
CA THR A 79 -5.77 13.32 -4.00
C THR A 79 -5.31 13.27 -2.55
N GLU A 80 -6.27 13.32 -1.62
CA GLU A 80 -6.01 13.11 -0.19
C GLU A 80 -5.36 11.73 0.03
N GLY A 81 -4.24 11.71 0.77
CA GLY A 81 -3.49 10.47 1.04
C GLY A 81 -2.85 9.86 -0.21
N CYS A 82 -2.48 10.65 -1.21
CA CYS A 82 -1.76 10.16 -2.39
C CYS A 82 -0.54 9.31 -2.00
N LEU A 83 -0.52 8.06 -2.48
CA LEU A 83 0.56 7.09 -2.18
C LEU A 83 1.85 7.36 -2.94
N TYR A 84 1.80 8.24 -3.94
CA TYR A 84 2.92 8.54 -4.82
C TYR A 84 3.76 9.68 -4.29
N ARG A 85 5.03 9.74 -4.71
CA ARG A 85 5.93 10.81 -4.33
C ARG A 85 5.52 12.12 -4.97
N HIS A 86 5.17 13.10 -4.15
CA HIS A 86 5.21 14.49 -4.54
C HIS A 86 6.62 15.01 -4.32
N GLU A 87 7.16 15.73 -5.30
CA GLU A 87 8.21 16.69 -4.97
C GLU A 87 7.48 17.69 -4.09
N ALA A 88 7.65 17.57 -2.78
CA ALA A 88 7.36 18.69 -1.90
C ALA A 88 8.04 19.86 -2.60
N LEU A 89 7.24 20.82 -3.07
CA LEU A 89 7.77 22.15 -3.36
C LEU A 89 8.55 22.43 -2.10
N SER A 90 9.88 22.36 -2.20
CA SER A 90 10.78 22.36 -1.06
C SER A 90 10.20 23.39 -0.13
N GLU A 91 9.64 22.95 1.00
CA GLU A 91 9.02 23.84 1.95
C GLU A 91 9.97 25.03 2.05
N PRO A 92 9.53 26.30 1.94
CA PRO A 92 10.41 27.37 2.33
C PRO A 92 10.87 26.96 3.71
N VAL A 93 12.17 26.66 3.83
CA VAL A 93 12.82 26.11 5.02
C VAL A 93 12.08 26.70 6.18
N SER A 94 11.33 25.89 6.95
CA SER A 94 10.59 26.41 8.09
C SER A 94 11.65 26.95 9.03
N LEU A 95 11.99 28.22 8.84
CA LEU A 95 13.17 28.92 9.38
C LEU A 95 13.06 29.01 10.91
N VAL A 96 11.90 28.63 11.45
CA VAL A 96 11.59 28.60 12.87
C VAL A 96 11.99 27.31 13.57
N ASP A 97 12.33 26.22 12.86
CA ASP A 97 12.81 24.98 13.52
C ASP A 97 14.35 24.93 13.69
N TRP A 98 15.09 25.91 13.14
CA TRP A 98 16.54 26.04 13.39
C TRP A 98 16.87 26.86 14.65
N VAL A 99 15.89 27.49 15.32
CA VAL A 99 16.11 28.40 16.46
C VAL A 99 15.76 27.79 17.82
N ALA A 100 15.39 26.52 17.90
CA ALA A 100 15.14 25.87 19.18
C ALA A 100 15.61 24.41 19.23
N GLN A 101 16.80 24.11 18.72
CA GLN A 101 17.56 23.03 19.34
C GLN A 101 17.93 23.53 20.74
N PRO A 102 17.42 22.94 21.84
CA PRO A 102 18.00 23.18 23.14
C PRO A 102 19.47 22.80 23.04
N VAL A 103 20.34 23.78 23.25
CA VAL A 103 21.74 23.52 23.57
C VAL A 103 21.73 22.57 24.75
N GLU A 104 21.93 21.29 24.47
CA GLU A 104 22.36 20.33 25.48
C GLU A 104 23.66 20.89 26.06
N PRO A 105 23.72 21.17 27.37
CA PRO A 105 24.93 21.69 27.99
C PRO A 105 26.05 20.67 27.78
N ALA A 106 27.10 21.12 27.09
CA ALA A 106 28.31 20.39 26.76
C ALA A 106 28.69 19.34 27.81
N ARG A 107 28.44 18.07 27.49
CA ARG A 107 29.05 16.97 28.22
C ARG A 107 30.55 16.96 27.86
N PRO A 108 31.47 17.10 28.83
CA PRO A 108 32.90 17.14 28.53
C PRO A 108 33.34 15.80 27.90
N PRO A 109 34.25 15.84 26.91
CA PRO A 109 34.80 14.63 26.32
C PRO A 109 35.67 13.91 27.34
N ALA A 110 35.24 12.72 27.77
CA ALA A 110 36.12 11.78 28.43
C ALA A 110 37.15 11.29 27.39
N ALA A 111 38.32 11.91 27.41
CA ALA A 111 39.51 11.44 26.73
C ALA A 111 39.97 10.12 27.39
N ALA A 112 39.99 9.02 26.64
CA ALA A 112 41.01 7.97 26.81
C ALA A 112 40.99 6.94 25.65
N ALA A 113 42.06 7.00 24.86
CA ALA A 113 42.83 5.89 24.30
C ALA A 113 42.25 4.99 23.18
N LEU A 114 42.83 5.21 21.99
CA LEU A 114 43.08 4.30 20.84
C LEU A 114 43.86 3.03 21.29
N PRO A 115 44.01 1.92 20.51
CA PRO A 115 44.19 1.88 19.05
C PRO A 115 43.64 0.69 18.24
N GLY A 116 43.65 0.83 16.92
CA GLY A 116 43.50 -0.25 15.93
C GLY A 116 42.04 -0.55 15.57
N THR A 117 41.57 -0.40 14.34
CA THR A 117 42.14 -1.06 13.16
C THR A 117 41.59 -0.36 11.92
N SER A 118 42.49 0.23 11.15
CA SER A 118 42.20 0.89 9.89
C SER A 118 41.99 -0.14 8.78
N TRP A 119 40.74 -0.39 8.40
CA TRP A 119 40.40 -1.03 7.14
C TRP A 119 39.63 -0.02 6.30
N ARG A 120 40.36 0.69 5.44
CA ARG A 120 39.78 1.45 4.32
C ARG A 120 39.65 0.49 3.13
N PRO A 121 38.44 0.25 2.60
CA PRO A 121 38.32 -0.26 1.24
C PRO A 121 38.76 0.84 0.27
N THR A 122 39.74 0.53 -0.58
CA THR A 122 40.08 1.34 -1.75
C THR A 122 38.87 1.39 -2.70
N PRO A 123 38.48 2.57 -3.21
CA PRO A 123 37.54 2.63 -4.32
C PRO A 123 38.24 2.11 -5.60
N PRO A 124 37.58 1.27 -6.41
CA PRO A 124 38.08 1.00 -7.76
C PRO A 124 38.00 2.29 -8.58
N SER A 125 39.14 2.72 -9.10
CA SER A 125 39.24 3.74 -10.13
C SER A 125 38.51 3.24 -11.39
N HIS A 126 37.24 3.60 -11.54
CA HIS A 126 36.54 3.38 -12.80
C HIS A 126 37.06 4.41 -13.81
N THR A 127 37.85 3.89 -14.74
CA THR A 127 38.23 4.49 -16.02
C THR A 127 37.04 5.19 -16.64
N SER A 128 37.10 6.52 -16.68
CA SER A 128 36.16 7.39 -17.38
C SER A 128 36.33 7.20 -18.89
N LEU A 129 35.62 6.23 -19.46
CA LEU A 129 35.36 6.19 -20.89
C LEU A 129 34.25 7.19 -21.19
N GLN A 130 34.65 8.31 -21.79
CA GLN A 130 33.77 9.32 -22.36
C GLN A 130 32.78 8.66 -23.33
N HIS A 131 31.57 8.41 -22.84
CA HIS A 131 30.44 8.09 -23.70
C HIS A 131 29.92 9.39 -24.26
N VAL A 132 30.20 9.60 -25.54
CA VAL A 132 29.54 10.61 -26.36
C VAL A 132 28.05 10.25 -26.35
N PRO A 133 27.14 11.09 -25.80
CA PRO A 133 25.72 10.82 -25.91
C PRO A 133 25.35 10.96 -27.38
N LEU A 134 25.18 9.82 -28.06
CA LEU A 134 24.42 9.78 -29.30
C LEU A 134 23.01 10.25 -28.93
N SER A 135 22.74 11.53 -29.21
CA SER A 135 21.40 12.11 -29.16
C SER A 135 20.50 11.29 -30.07
N MET A 136 19.83 10.29 -29.49
CA MET A 136 18.77 9.59 -30.18
C MET A 136 17.62 10.59 -30.36
N PRO A 137 17.09 10.75 -31.58
CA PRO A 137 15.91 11.57 -31.78
C PRO A 137 14.77 11.03 -30.90
N PRO A 138 13.93 11.92 -30.32
CA PRO A 138 12.81 11.48 -29.52
C PRO A 138 11.90 10.56 -30.34
N PRO A 139 11.30 9.53 -29.72
CA PRO A 139 10.37 8.66 -30.42
C PRO A 139 9.20 9.48 -30.98
N PRO A 140 8.67 9.12 -32.16
CA PRO A 140 7.50 9.79 -32.72
C PRO A 140 6.32 9.69 -31.73
N PRO A 141 5.44 10.71 -31.68
CA PRO A 141 4.27 10.67 -30.81
C PRO A 141 3.41 9.45 -31.14
N PRO A 142 2.78 8.82 -30.12
CA PRO A 142 1.88 7.70 -30.36
C PRO A 142 0.71 8.16 -31.25
N PRO A 143 0.17 7.26 -32.11
CA PRO A 143 -1.01 7.58 -32.90
C PRO A 143 -2.18 7.96 -31.99
N PRO A 144 -3.07 8.86 -32.43
CA PRO A 144 -4.25 9.21 -31.66
C PRO A 144 -5.08 7.95 -31.38
N PRO A 145 -5.68 7.83 -30.18
CA PRO A 145 -6.51 6.68 -29.87
C PRO A 145 -7.67 6.60 -30.87
N PRO A 146 -8.09 5.38 -31.27
CA PRO A 146 -9.24 5.21 -32.14
C PRO A 146 -10.44 5.90 -31.48
N MET A 147 -11.11 6.79 -32.23
CA MET A 147 -12.30 7.46 -31.74
C MET A 147 -13.32 6.39 -31.35
N ARG A 148 -13.65 6.33 -30.06
CA ARG A 148 -14.69 5.42 -29.57
C ARG A 148 -16.00 5.80 -30.28
N PRO A 149 -16.78 4.82 -30.77
CA PRO A 149 -18.12 5.08 -31.26
C PRO A 149 -18.90 5.84 -30.20
N VAL A 150 -19.48 6.97 -30.57
CA VAL A 150 -20.38 7.73 -29.70
C VAL A 150 -21.52 6.78 -29.33
N PRO A 151 -21.74 6.49 -28.04
CA PRO A 151 -22.86 5.63 -27.66
C PRO A 151 -24.16 6.28 -28.15
N PRO A 152 -25.11 5.50 -28.66
CA PRO A 152 -26.40 6.04 -29.07
C PRO A 152 -27.01 6.80 -27.89
N SER A 153 -27.45 8.04 -28.15
CA SER A 153 -28.09 8.91 -27.18
C SER A 153 -29.13 8.13 -26.38
N MET A 154 -28.97 8.11 -25.05
CA MET A 154 -29.91 7.42 -24.18
C MET A 154 -31.33 7.97 -24.41
N PRO A 155 -32.36 7.10 -24.42
CA PRO A 155 -33.74 7.55 -24.46
C PRO A 155 -34.05 8.42 -23.23
N PRO A 156 -34.98 9.38 -23.35
CA PRO A 156 -35.39 10.24 -22.25
C PRO A 156 -35.86 9.37 -21.08
N GLN A 157 -35.28 9.60 -19.89
CA GLN A 157 -35.70 8.90 -18.68
C GLN A 157 -37.13 9.33 -18.32
N PRO A 158 -38.03 8.38 -17.98
CA PRO A 158 -39.35 8.71 -17.48
C PRO A 158 -39.25 9.45 -16.14
N PRO A 159 -40.21 10.33 -15.82
CA PRO A 159 -40.22 11.08 -14.56
C PRO A 159 -40.23 10.11 -13.37
N SER A 160 -39.21 10.23 -12.53
CA SER A 160 -39.01 9.39 -11.35
C SER A 160 -40.01 9.78 -10.26
N MET A 161 -41.18 9.16 -10.29
CA MET A 161 -42.16 9.21 -9.19
C MET A 161 -41.65 8.35 -8.04
N ARG A 162 -40.66 8.84 -7.29
CA ARG A 162 -40.22 8.18 -6.06
C ARG A 162 -41.28 8.41 -4.97
N PRO A 163 -41.82 7.34 -4.35
CA PRO A 163 -42.67 7.46 -3.17
C PRO A 163 -41.89 8.15 -2.05
N VAL A 164 -42.49 9.17 -1.45
CA VAL A 164 -41.96 9.82 -0.25
C VAL A 164 -42.00 8.79 0.88
N PRO A 165 -40.87 8.45 1.53
CA PRO A 165 -40.89 7.53 2.65
C PRO A 165 -41.71 8.13 3.80
N PRO A 166 -42.50 7.32 4.54
CA PRO A 166 -43.26 7.79 5.68
C PRO A 166 -42.31 8.37 6.73
N SER A 167 -42.70 9.52 7.27
CA SER A 167 -41.95 10.25 8.29
C SER A 167 -41.63 9.35 9.48
N THR A 168 -40.34 9.22 9.77
CA THR A 168 -39.82 8.48 10.91
C THR A 168 -40.37 9.06 12.22
N PRO A 169 -40.84 8.24 13.17
CA PRO A 169 -41.30 8.73 14.47
C PRO A 169 -40.14 9.36 15.27
N PRO A 170 -40.44 10.31 16.18
CA PRO A 170 -39.43 11.01 16.97
C PRO A 170 -38.64 10.03 17.84
N GLN A 171 -37.31 10.11 17.76
CA GLN A 171 -36.43 9.33 18.63
C GLN A 171 -36.60 9.77 20.10
N PRO A 172 -36.61 8.82 21.06
CA PRO A 172 -36.58 9.15 22.47
C PRO A 172 -35.28 9.86 22.86
N PRO A 173 -35.28 10.69 23.92
CA PRO A 173 -34.11 11.45 24.35
C PRO A 173 -32.94 10.52 24.70
N SER A 174 -31.80 10.77 24.07
CA SER A 174 -30.54 10.08 24.31
C SER A 174 -30.14 10.15 25.78
N ILE A 175 -30.07 8.99 26.42
CA ILE A 175 -29.54 8.85 27.78
C ILE A 175 -28.04 9.21 27.74
N PRO A 176 -27.54 10.10 28.62
CA PRO A 176 -26.13 10.45 28.66
C PRO A 176 -25.27 9.22 29.00
N PRO A 177 -24.06 9.12 28.40
CA PRO A 177 -23.17 8.00 28.66
C PRO A 177 -22.74 7.99 30.13
N GLN A 178 -22.93 6.85 30.80
CA GLN A 178 -22.41 6.63 32.15
C GLN A 178 -20.87 6.67 32.11
N PRO A 179 -20.23 7.30 33.10
CA PRO A 179 -18.77 7.29 33.21
C PRO A 179 -18.27 5.84 33.42
N PRO A 180 -17.09 5.48 32.87
CA PRO A 180 -16.52 4.17 33.07
C PRO A 180 -16.20 3.95 34.55
N SER A 181 -16.79 2.90 35.14
CA SER A 181 -16.43 2.42 36.47
C SER A 181 -14.94 2.11 36.51
N MET A 182 -14.19 2.88 37.30
CA MET A 182 -12.79 2.62 37.58
C MET A 182 -12.70 1.29 38.33
N GLY A 183 -12.23 0.26 37.63
CA GLY A 183 -11.85 -1.00 38.26
C GLY A 183 -10.60 -0.82 39.13
N PRO A 184 -10.41 -1.68 40.16
CA PRO A 184 -9.29 -1.57 41.08
C PRO A 184 -7.94 -1.77 40.38
N ALA A 185 -6.96 -0.98 40.80
CA ALA A 185 -5.59 -0.98 40.31
C ALA A 185 -4.92 -2.36 40.41
N PRO A 186 -4.13 -2.78 39.41
CA PRO A 186 -3.32 -4.00 39.52
C PRO A 186 -2.20 -3.80 40.56
N PRO A 187 -1.86 -4.83 41.35
CA PRO A 187 -0.77 -4.76 42.30
C PRO A 187 0.60 -4.71 41.60
N SER A 188 1.43 -3.76 42.03
CA SER A 188 2.86 -3.68 41.73
C SER A 188 3.58 -4.96 42.19
N GLY A 189 3.92 -5.85 41.26
CA GLY A 189 4.98 -6.85 41.40
C GLY A 189 6.19 -6.37 40.57
N THR A 190 7.22 -5.78 41.17
CA THR A 190 8.37 -6.46 41.78
C THR A 190 9.13 -7.40 40.82
N GLN A 191 10.17 -6.80 40.22
CA GLN A 191 11.53 -7.32 39.99
C GLN A 191 11.75 -8.79 39.61
N GLY A 192 12.52 -8.98 38.53
CA GLY A 192 13.45 -10.10 38.41
C GLY A 192 13.49 -10.75 37.03
N ASN A 193 14.50 -10.41 36.23
CA ASN A 193 15.60 -11.33 35.86
C ASN A 193 16.11 -11.07 34.43
N THR A 194 17.32 -10.54 34.40
CA THR A 194 18.22 -10.44 33.27
C THR A 194 18.57 -11.85 32.77
N THR A 195 18.19 -12.18 31.53
CA THR A 195 18.89 -13.24 30.78
C THR A 195 19.08 -12.76 29.35
N LEU A 196 20.23 -12.14 29.13
CA LEU A 196 20.81 -11.90 27.82
C LEU A 196 21.03 -13.26 27.14
N ARG A 197 20.20 -13.59 26.15
CA ARG A 197 20.53 -14.60 25.13
C ARG A 197 21.18 -13.89 23.94
N PRO A 198 22.35 -14.34 23.47
CA PRO A 198 22.95 -13.82 22.25
C PRO A 198 22.14 -14.25 21.00
N PRO A 199 22.20 -13.47 19.90
CA PRO A 199 21.62 -13.88 18.63
C PRO A 199 22.46 -15.00 18.01
N SER A 200 21.88 -16.20 17.88
CA SER A 200 22.44 -17.25 17.04
C SER A 200 22.36 -16.85 15.57
N ALA A 201 23.54 -16.73 14.97
CA ALA A 201 23.72 -16.73 13.53
C ALA A 201 23.24 -18.05 12.93
N ALA A 202 22.18 -17.99 12.14
CA ALA A 202 21.85 -18.95 11.09
C ALA A 202 21.42 -18.08 9.90
N GLY A 203 22.17 -18.00 8.80
CA GLY A 203 22.54 -19.16 8.02
C GLY A 203 21.34 -19.68 7.22
N GLY A 204 20.51 -18.78 6.67
CA GLY A 204 19.37 -19.13 5.82
C GLY A 204 19.71 -18.88 4.35
N GLY A 205 20.11 -19.95 3.66
CA GLY A 205 20.49 -19.95 2.26
C GLY A 205 19.41 -19.44 1.32
N PHE A 206 19.87 -18.75 0.28
CA PHE A 206 19.10 -18.45 -0.92
C PHE A 206 18.57 -19.75 -1.53
N ASN A 207 17.27 -19.99 -1.39
CA ASN A 207 16.57 -21.03 -2.15
C ASN A 207 16.28 -20.46 -3.55
N ILE A 208 17.29 -20.51 -4.42
CA ILE A 208 17.10 -20.37 -5.86
C ILE A 208 16.35 -21.63 -6.31
N ASN A 209 15.02 -21.52 -6.40
CA ASN A 209 14.20 -22.49 -7.09
C ASN A 209 14.57 -22.40 -8.58
N ALA A 210 15.57 -23.18 -8.98
CA ALA A 210 15.86 -23.45 -10.37
C ALA A 210 14.66 -24.22 -10.92
N LYS A 211 13.75 -23.49 -11.57
CA LYS A 211 12.73 -24.06 -12.42
C LYS A 211 13.48 -24.85 -13.49
N GLU A 212 13.34 -26.16 -13.42
CA GLU A 212 13.92 -27.12 -14.34
C GLU A 212 13.64 -26.69 -15.79
N PHE A 213 14.72 -26.37 -16.49
CA PHE A 213 14.76 -26.32 -17.93
C PHE A 213 14.64 -27.77 -18.41
N VAL A 214 13.48 -28.15 -18.94
CA VAL A 214 13.29 -29.43 -19.64
C VAL A 214 13.65 -29.19 -21.12
N PRO A 215 14.78 -29.69 -21.63
CA PRO A 215 15.04 -29.70 -23.05
C PRO A 215 14.43 -30.96 -23.67
N GLY A 216 13.72 -30.80 -24.78
CA GLY A 216 13.54 -31.89 -25.75
C GLY A 216 12.14 -32.50 -25.77
N GLY A 217 11.45 -32.25 -26.87
CA GLY A 217 10.20 -32.92 -27.24
C GLY A 217 9.81 -32.52 -28.64
N GLY A 218 10.65 -32.87 -29.62
CA GLY A 218 10.30 -32.76 -31.02
C GLY A 218 9.14 -33.69 -31.36
N PHE A 219 8.18 -33.19 -32.11
CA PHE A 219 7.29 -34.01 -32.92
C PHE A 219 7.28 -33.46 -34.34
N ARG A 220 7.45 -34.42 -35.25
CA ARG A 220 7.37 -34.31 -36.71
C ARG A 220 5.97 -33.97 -37.17
#